data_AF-A0A2E4L3W8-F1
#
_entry.id   AF-A0A2E4L3W8-F1
#
_cell.length_a   1.000
_cell.length_b   1.000
_cell.length_c   1.000
_cell.angle_alpha   90.00
_cell.angle_beta   90.00
_cell.angle_gamma   90.00
#
_symmetry.space_group_name_H-M   'P 1'
#
loop_
_entity.id
_entity.type
_entity.pdbx_description
1 polymer ?
#
loop_
_entity_poly.entity_id
_entity_poly.type
_entity_poly.pdbx_seq_one_letter_code
_entity_poly.pdbx_strand_id
1 'polypeptide(L)'
;MEENSAYLAFLDIWHQAMWYLFLGAAALTVILVVSYWIRYASAGTLKAKFDLASEKETKTYMNANYVIAAGIVFIVNTSYPDVISLSPMWIFIRVFIGLCFGTLHGYIAYLIFKYYYPGPLNKKLKKLRYTPRINPSNGNTMKLLSEDEEDAYLDEGMQAEEDAFSVDYDVWIDEATGETKIEKYKGHLAALECDRCGFQTLKLQKEEILKQPTDTEDGEIMKEYKCSYCGRIKRKTQNLATNVDRERDMSTGKLMSDPLHNDNRLDMIKIEIHGTDGETKIFEFQNLHQAKHFLEEFDFDKLHEQS
;
A
#
# COMPACT_ATOMS: atom_id res chain seq x y z
N MET A 1 41.87 -5.97 39.35
CA MET A 1 40.45 -6.04 38.97
C MET A 1 40.14 -7.51 38.82
N GLU A 2 39.33 -8.09 39.70
CA GLU A 2 38.75 -9.40 39.40
C GLU A 2 37.92 -9.23 38.14
N GLU A 3 38.38 -9.80 37.02
CA GLU A 3 37.50 -10.06 35.89
C GLU A 3 36.30 -10.83 36.45
N ASN A 4 35.13 -10.20 36.43
CA ASN A 4 33.91 -10.83 36.88
C ASN A 4 33.65 -12.01 35.93
N SER A 5 34.00 -13.23 36.35
CA SER A 5 33.90 -14.44 35.53
C SER A 5 32.47 -14.66 35.01
N ALA A 6 31.46 -14.21 35.76
CA ALA A 6 30.06 -14.22 35.34
C ALA A 6 29.80 -13.27 34.17
N TYR A 7 30.47 -12.11 34.13
CA TYR A 7 30.39 -11.18 33.01
C TYR A 7 31.00 -11.76 31.74
N LEU A 8 32.19 -12.36 31.81
CA LEU A 8 32.82 -13.02 30.65
C LEU A 8 31.98 -14.20 30.13
N ALA A 9 31.42 -15.03 31.03
CA ALA A 9 30.51 -16.10 30.65
C ALA A 9 29.24 -15.56 29.96
N PHE A 10 28.69 -14.45 30.46
CA PHE A 10 27.57 -13.76 29.80
C PHE A 10 27.94 -13.26 28.40
N LEU A 11 29.14 -12.69 28.21
CA LEU A 11 29.59 -12.20 26.90
C LEU A 11 29.70 -13.32 25.86
N ASP A 12 30.17 -14.50 26.26
CA ASP A 12 30.29 -15.64 25.37
C ASP A 12 28.90 -16.14 24.93
N ILE A 13 27.97 -16.27 25.88
CA ILE A 13 26.57 -16.60 25.60
C ILE A 13 25.92 -15.54 24.70
N TRP A 14 26.13 -14.25 25.00
CA TRP A 14 25.62 -13.13 24.20
C TRP A 14 26.15 -13.19 22.77
N HIS A 15 27.46 -13.40 22.60
CA HIS A 15 28.10 -13.47 21.29
C HIS A 15 27.53 -14.63 20.45
N GLN A 16 27.40 -15.82 21.04
CA GLN A 16 26.80 -16.97 20.39
C GLN A 16 25.32 -16.71 20.02
N ALA A 17 24.55 -16.13 20.94
CA ALA A 17 23.15 -15.77 20.69
C ALA A 17 23.02 -14.78 19.52
N MET A 18 23.85 -13.74 19.46
CA MET A 18 23.84 -12.77 18.36
C MET A 18 24.17 -13.43 17.01
N TRP A 19 25.12 -14.36 16.97
CA TRP A 19 25.40 -15.12 15.75
C TRP A 19 24.22 -16.00 15.32
N TYR A 20 23.59 -16.74 16.22
CA TYR A 20 22.43 -17.56 15.89
C TYR A 20 21.24 -16.70 15.42
N LEU A 21 21.01 -15.55 16.04
CA LEU A 21 19.97 -14.61 15.63
C LEU A 21 20.26 -14.02 14.24
N PHE A 22 21.51 -13.67 13.95
CA PHE A 22 21.93 -13.23 12.61
C PHE A 22 21.69 -14.30 11.54
N LEU A 23 22.12 -15.54 11.80
CA LEU A 23 21.90 -16.66 10.88
C LEU A 23 20.40 -16.95 10.68
N GLY A 24 19.62 -16.88 11.76
CA GLY A 24 18.16 -17.00 11.71
C GLY A 24 17.51 -15.90 10.86
N ALA A 25 17.92 -14.65 11.02
CA ALA A 25 17.44 -13.53 10.21
C ALA A 25 17.82 -13.68 8.72
N ALA A 26 19.05 -14.10 8.43
CA ALA A 26 19.50 -14.36 7.07
C ALA A 26 18.68 -15.49 6.41
N ALA A 27 18.49 -16.61 7.12
CA ALA A 27 17.68 -17.72 6.64
C ALA A 27 16.22 -17.32 6.40
N LEU A 28 15.61 -16.58 7.34
CA LEU A 28 14.24 -16.09 7.21
C LEU A 28 14.08 -15.15 6.00
N THR A 29 15.04 -14.26 5.76
CA THR A 29 15.05 -13.38 4.59
C THR A 29 15.01 -14.19 3.29
N VAL A 30 15.86 -15.21 3.17
CA VAL A 30 15.89 -16.10 2.00
C VAL A 30 14.56 -16.83 1.85
N ILE A 31 14.01 -17.38 2.93
CA ILE A 31 12.72 -18.09 2.91
C ILE A 31 11.59 -17.17 2.42
N LEU A 32 11.52 -15.93 2.90
CA LEU A 32 10.49 -14.97 2.47
C LEU A 32 10.56 -14.71 0.96
N VAL A 33 11.75 -14.40 0.44
CA VAL A 33 11.95 -14.10 -0.98
C VAL A 33 11.72 -15.34 -1.86
N VAL A 34 12.31 -16.47 -1.49
CA VAL A 34 12.19 -17.72 -2.25
C VAL A 34 10.76 -18.24 -2.25
N SER A 35 10.04 -18.18 -1.12
CA SER A 35 8.64 -18.60 -1.06
C SER A 35 7.75 -17.75 -1.98
N TYR A 36 8.03 -16.44 -2.08
CA TYR A 36 7.35 -15.57 -3.03
C TYR A 36 7.68 -15.94 -4.49
N TRP A 37 8.96 -16.17 -4.81
CA TRP A 37 9.37 -16.57 -6.16
C TRP A 37 8.76 -17.91 -6.58
N ILE A 38 8.71 -18.90 -5.68
CA ILE A 38 8.06 -20.19 -5.94
C ILE A 38 6.57 -19.97 -6.24
N ARG A 39 5.86 -19.19 -5.41
CA ARG A 39 4.44 -18.87 -5.65
C ARG A 39 4.22 -18.14 -6.96
N TYR A 40 5.10 -17.20 -7.31
CA TYR A 40 5.04 -16.45 -8.56
C TYR A 40 5.32 -17.31 -9.79
N ALA A 41 6.32 -18.19 -9.72
CA ALA A 41 6.64 -19.14 -10.77
C ALA A 41 5.53 -20.18 -10.97
N SER A 42 4.89 -20.61 -9.88
CA SER A 42 3.82 -21.61 -9.88
C SER A 42 2.45 -21.06 -10.31
N ALA A 43 2.30 -19.74 -10.44
CA ALA A 43 1.06 -19.14 -10.92
C ALA A 43 0.85 -19.49 -12.41
N GLY A 44 -0.20 -20.28 -12.71
CA GLY A 44 -0.42 -20.84 -14.03
C GLY A 44 -0.91 -19.83 -15.09
N THR A 45 -1.57 -18.75 -14.69
CA THR A 45 -2.10 -17.74 -15.60
C THR A 45 -1.38 -16.40 -15.45
N LEU A 46 -1.37 -15.60 -16.53
CA LEU A 46 -0.83 -14.24 -16.50
C LEU A 46 -1.58 -13.35 -15.50
N LYS A 47 -2.91 -13.53 -15.39
CA LYS A 47 -3.74 -12.88 -14.37
C LYS A 47 -3.32 -13.24 -12.94
N ALA A 48 -3.11 -14.53 -12.64
CA ALA A 48 -2.67 -14.96 -11.31
C ALA A 48 -1.29 -14.38 -10.96
N LYS A 49 -0.38 -14.25 -11.93
CA LYS A 49 0.91 -13.57 -11.75
C LYS A 49 0.73 -12.08 -11.49
N PHE A 50 -0.20 -11.43 -12.20
CA PHE A 50 -0.53 -10.01 -11.99
C PHE A 50 -1.02 -9.79 -10.56
N ASP A 51 -2.01 -10.57 -10.11
CA ASP A 51 -2.62 -10.42 -8.79
C ASP A 51 -1.62 -10.68 -7.66
N LEU A 52 -0.77 -11.70 -7.82
CA LEU A 52 0.25 -11.99 -6.84
C LEU A 52 1.31 -10.87 -6.76
N ALA A 53 1.70 -10.31 -7.91
CA ALA A 53 2.68 -9.24 -7.96
C ALA A 53 2.13 -7.91 -7.41
N SER A 54 0.91 -7.54 -7.78
CA SER A 54 0.29 -6.28 -7.37
C SER A 54 0.05 -6.22 -5.85
N GLU A 55 -0.33 -7.35 -5.24
CA GLU A 55 -0.68 -7.37 -3.81
C GLU A 55 0.48 -7.69 -2.88
N LYS A 56 1.38 -8.62 -3.27
CA LYS A 56 2.34 -9.22 -2.33
C LYS A 56 3.80 -8.85 -2.57
N GLU A 57 4.18 -8.42 -3.77
CA GLU A 57 5.59 -8.25 -4.13
C GLU A 57 6.29 -7.20 -3.26
N THR A 58 5.79 -5.96 -3.30
CA THR A 58 6.36 -4.83 -2.52
C THR A 58 6.36 -5.13 -1.02
N LYS A 59 5.26 -5.69 -0.50
CA LYS A 59 5.15 -6.03 0.93
C LYS A 59 6.14 -7.12 1.34
N THR A 60 6.33 -8.15 0.51
CA THR A 60 7.26 -9.23 0.81
C THR A 60 8.70 -8.73 0.81
N TYR A 61 9.10 -7.93 -0.19
CA TYR A 61 10.44 -7.38 -0.26
C TYR A 61 10.71 -6.35 0.85
N MET A 62 9.73 -5.54 1.22
CA MET A 62 9.86 -4.65 2.37
C MET A 62 10.06 -5.43 3.68
N ASN A 63 9.24 -6.47 3.91
CA ASN A 63 9.36 -7.32 5.10
C ASN A 63 10.73 -8.01 5.15
N ALA A 64 11.24 -8.49 4.01
CA ALA A 64 12.58 -9.05 3.92
C ALA A 64 13.66 -8.02 4.32
N ASN A 65 13.54 -6.75 3.89
CA ASN A 65 14.47 -5.70 4.30
C ASN A 65 14.38 -5.35 5.79
N TYR A 66 13.20 -5.44 6.41
CA TYR A 66 13.10 -5.29 7.87
C TYR A 66 13.77 -6.43 8.63
N VAL A 67 13.70 -7.66 8.11
CA VAL A 67 14.44 -8.80 8.69
C VAL A 67 15.96 -8.60 8.50
N ILE A 68 16.41 -8.08 7.35
CA ILE A 68 17.82 -7.71 7.13
C ILE A 68 18.24 -6.61 8.11
N ALA A 69 17.42 -5.58 8.33
CA ALA A 69 17.70 -4.51 9.30
C ALA A 69 17.92 -5.07 10.71
N ALA A 70 17.10 -6.04 11.15
CA ALA A 70 17.33 -6.74 12.42
C ALA A 70 18.64 -7.56 12.40
N GLY A 71 18.93 -8.25 11.28
CA GLY A 71 20.20 -8.95 11.07
C GLY A 71 21.42 -8.04 11.20
N ILE A 72 21.35 -6.80 10.70
CA ILE A 72 22.40 -5.78 10.84
C ILE A 72 22.64 -5.46 12.32
N VAL A 73 21.59 -5.32 13.13
CA VAL A 73 21.74 -5.11 14.58
C VAL A 73 22.49 -6.28 15.20
N PHE A 74 22.12 -7.53 14.87
CA PHE A 74 22.75 -8.72 15.46
C PHE A 74 24.23 -8.84 15.09
N ILE A 75 24.60 -8.65 13.81
CA ILE A 75 26.00 -8.77 13.37
C ILE A 75 26.89 -7.64 13.92
N VAL A 76 26.37 -6.41 14.05
CA VAL A 76 27.13 -5.33 14.70
C VAL A 76 27.43 -5.68 16.16
N ASN A 77 26.52 -6.38 16.83
CA ASN A 77 26.71 -6.83 18.21
C ASN A 77 27.69 -8.00 18.37
N THR A 78 28.24 -8.58 17.29
CA THR A 78 29.33 -9.58 17.36
C THR A 78 30.73 -8.97 17.21
N SER A 79 30.84 -7.71 16.77
CA SER A 79 32.09 -7.08 16.34
C SER A 79 32.93 -6.55 17.50
N TYR A 80 34.26 -6.74 17.53
CA TYR A 80 35.24 -6.26 18.54
C TYR A 80 35.22 -6.95 19.93
N PRO A 81 35.09 -8.29 20.06
CA PRO A 81 34.90 -8.97 21.36
C PRO A 81 35.85 -8.51 22.49
N ASP A 82 37.13 -8.29 22.18
CA ASP A 82 38.16 -7.86 23.14
C ASP A 82 37.90 -6.50 23.80
N VAL A 83 37.17 -5.60 23.13
CA VAL A 83 36.88 -4.25 23.65
C VAL A 83 35.73 -4.29 24.67
N ILE A 84 34.79 -5.24 24.57
CA ILE A 84 33.69 -5.33 25.54
C ILE A 84 34.20 -5.85 26.89
N SER A 85 35.14 -6.79 26.92
CA SER A 85 35.63 -7.35 28.19
C SER A 85 36.24 -6.30 29.12
N LEU A 86 36.66 -5.15 28.56
CA LEU A 86 37.17 -4.00 29.32
C LEU A 86 36.11 -3.30 30.18
N SER A 87 34.85 -3.24 29.73
CA SER A 87 33.77 -2.57 30.47
C SER A 87 32.36 -2.92 29.94
N PRO A 88 31.38 -3.19 30.84
CA PRO A 88 29.97 -3.37 30.48
C PRO A 88 29.36 -2.26 29.62
N MET A 89 29.88 -1.04 29.70
CA MET A 89 29.38 0.10 28.93
C MET A 89 29.42 -0.15 27.41
N TRP A 90 30.43 -0.90 26.93
CA TRP A 90 30.62 -1.15 25.51
C TRP A 90 29.50 -1.96 24.86
N ILE A 91 28.76 -2.76 25.63
CA ILE A 91 27.59 -3.49 25.12
C ILE A 91 26.50 -2.52 24.69
N PHE A 92 26.18 -1.55 25.56
CA PHE A 92 25.15 -0.55 25.27
C PHE A 92 25.52 0.28 24.05
N ILE A 93 26.80 0.62 23.90
CA ILE A 93 27.30 1.33 22.72
C ILE A 93 27.08 0.50 21.46
N ARG A 94 27.37 -0.81 21.46
CA ARG A 94 27.14 -1.67 20.28
C ARG A 94 25.68 -1.85 19.95
N VAL A 95 24.85 -2.07 20.95
CA VAL A 95 23.40 -2.15 20.75
C VAL A 95 22.90 -0.85 20.11
N PHE A 96 23.32 0.31 20.64
CA PHE A 96 22.96 1.61 20.10
C PHE A 96 23.43 1.79 18.65
N ILE A 97 24.70 1.52 18.35
CA ILE A 97 25.25 1.64 16.99
C ILE A 97 24.55 0.67 16.02
N GLY A 98 24.30 -0.57 16.46
CA GLY A 98 23.57 -1.56 15.68
C GLY A 98 22.16 -1.09 15.34
N LEU A 99 21.44 -0.52 16.32
CA LEU A 99 20.12 0.08 16.10
C LEU A 99 20.18 1.26 15.12
N CYS A 100 21.19 2.13 15.20
CA CYS A 100 21.39 3.21 14.23
C CYS A 100 21.56 2.67 12.80
N PHE A 101 22.40 1.66 12.60
CA PHE A 101 22.60 1.07 11.26
C PHE A 101 21.36 0.31 10.76
N GLY A 102 20.70 -0.46 11.62
CA GLY A 102 19.48 -1.18 11.28
C GLY A 102 18.35 -0.24 10.90
N THR A 103 18.11 0.80 11.69
CA THR A 103 17.08 1.82 11.41
C THR A 103 17.39 2.60 10.13
N LEU A 104 18.66 3.00 9.92
CA LEU A 104 19.08 3.65 8.69
C LEU A 104 18.83 2.78 7.46
N HIS A 105 19.20 1.49 7.51
CA HIS A 105 18.92 0.55 6.42
C HIS A 105 17.42 0.40 6.17
N GLY A 106 16.63 0.20 7.22
CA GLY A 106 15.17 0.07 7.12
C GLY A 106 14.51 1.33 6.53
N TYR A 107 14.99 2.51 6.90
CA TYR A 107 14.50 3.78 6.34
C TYR A 107 14.88 3.94 4.86
N ILE A 108 16.11 3.64 4.47
CA ILE A 108 16.54 3.68 3.07
C ILE A 108 15.71 2.69 2.23
N ALA A 109 15.53 1.46 2.71
CA ALA A 109 14.69 0.47 2.04
C ALA A 109 13.24 0.98 1.89
N TYR A 110 12.68 1.57 2.95
CA TYR A 110 11.35 2.18 2.91
C TYR A 110 11.23 3.23 1.81
N LEU A 111 12.20 4.15 1.70
CA LEU A 111 12.21 5.18 0.65
C LEU A 111 12.28 4.57 -0.75
N ILE A 112 13.14 3.58 -0.97
CA ILE A 112 13.28 2.89 -2.27
C ILE A 112 11.95 2.24 -2.66
N PHE A 113 11.33 1.48 -1.76
CA PHE A 113 10.08 0.78 -2.06
C PHE A 113 8.87 1.70 -2.15
N LYS A 114 8.87 2.85 -1.47
CA LYS A 114 7.79 3.83 -1.53
C LYS A 114 7.86 4.71 -2.77
N TYR A 115 9.04 5.17 -3.17
CA TYR A 115 9.18 6.19 -4.22
C TYR A 115 9.74 5.65 -5.55
N TYR A 116 10.63 4.65 -5.51
CA TYR A 116 11.30 4.18 -6.72
C TYR A 116 10.68 2.89 -7.28
N TYR A 117 10.39 1.91 -6.41
CA TYR A 117 9.88 0.60 -6.79
C TYR A 117 8.51 0.57 -7.50
N PRO A 118 7.58 1.51 -7.26
CA PRO A 118 6.30 1.53 -7.98
C PRO A 118 6.46 1.59 -9.51
N GLY A 119 7.49 2.29 -10.01
CA GLY A 119 7.75 2.39 -11.46
C GLY A 119 8.06 1.04 -12.12
N PRO A 120 9.10 0.31 -11.68
CA PRO A 120 9.40 -1.05 -12.14
C PRO A 120 8.23 -2.02 -11.99
N LEU A 121 7.51 -1.97 -10.85
CA LEU A 121 6.34 -2.81 -10.62
C LEU A 121 5.24 -2.52 -11.64
N ASN A 122 4.91 -1.25 -11.88
CA ASN A 122 3.89 -0.85 -12.85
C ASN A 122 4.25 -1.30 -14.28
N LYS A 123 5.52 -1.22 -14.69
CA LYS A 123 5.97 -1.76 -15.98
C LYS A 123 5.76 -3.27 -16.08
N LYS A 124 6.09 -4.00 -15.01
CA LYS A 124 5.86 -5.45 -14.92
C LYS A 124 4.36 -5.79 -14.97
N LEU A 125 3.53 -5.07 -14.22
CA LEU A 125 2.08 -5.27 -14.19
C LEU A 125 1.43 -4.96 -15.54
N LYS A 126 1.77 -3.85 -16.19
CA LYS A 126 1.30 -3.54 -17.55
C LYS A 126 1.66 -4.63 -18.55
N LYS A 127 2.90 -5.14 -18.49
CA LYS A 127 3.32 -6.26 -19.32
C LYS A 127 2.45 -7.50 -19.07
N LEU A 128 2.18 -7.85 -17.81
CA LEU A 128 1.35 -9.02 -17.47
C LEU A 128 -0.11 -8.85 -17.91
N ARG A 129 -0.68 -7.65 -17.75
CA ARG A 129 -2.05 -7.32 -18.15
C ARG A 129 -2.22 -7.43 -19.67
N TYR A 130 -1.46 -6.66 -20.43
CA TYR A 130 -1.63 -6.53 -21.89
C TYR A 130 -0.89 -7.57 -22.74
N THR A 131 -0.25 -8.58 -22.14
CA THR A 131 0.29 -9.71 -22.92
C THR A 131 -0.89 -10.54 -23.46
N PRO A 132 -0.98 -10.76 -24.79
CA PRO A 132 -2.06 -11.52 -25.39
C PRO A 132 -2.31 -12.87 -24.71
N ARG A 133 -3.59 -13.17 -24.48
CA ARG A 133 -3.99 -14.47 -23.92
C ARG A 133 -4.02 -15.52 -25.03
N ILE A 134 -3.83 -16.78 -24.64
CA ILE A 134 -3.96 -17.92 -25.53
C ILE A 134 -5.24 -18.66 -25.14
N ASN A 135 -6.11 -18.92 -26.12
CA ASN A 135 -7.30 -19.70 -25.91
C ASN A 135 -6.89 -21.16 -25.57
N PRO A 136 -7.32 -21.71 -24.41
CA PRO A 136 -6.98 -23.08 -24.01
C PRO A 136 -7.58 -24.17 -24.92
N SER A 137 -8.68 -23.88 -25.61
CA SER A 137 -9.42 -24.82 -26.44
C SER A 137 -8.74 -25.11 -27.78
N ASN A 138 -8.12 -24.10 -28.39
CA ASN A 138 -7.55 -24.20 -29.74
C ASN A 138 -6.13 -23.63 -29.90
N GLY A 139 -5.59 -22.96 -28.89
CA GLY A 139 -4.26 -22.36 -28.92
C GLY A 139 -4.15 -21.03 -29.67
N ASN A 140 -5.26 -20.43 -30.11
CA ASN A 140 -5.26 -19.16 -30.81
C ASN A 140 -4.90 -18.00 -29.87
N THR A 141 -4.25 -16.97 -30.42
CA THR A 141 -4.03 -15.71 -29.72
C THR A 141 -5.34 -14.94 -29.65
N MET A 142 -5.75 -14.54 -28.45
CA MET A 142 -6.95 -13.73 -28.23
C MET A 142 -6.64 -12.24 -28.45
N LYS A 143 -7.58 -11.51 -29.05
CA LYS A 143 -7.58 -10.06 -29.17
C LYS A 143 -8.15 -9.45 -27.88
N LEU A 144 -7.51 -8.39 -27.37
CA LEU A 144 -8.10 -7.54 -26.33
C LEU A 144 -9.08 -6.58 -26.99
N LEU A 145 -10.31 -6.53 -26.50
CA LEU A 145 -11.31 -5.56 -26.95
C LEU A 145 -10.99 -4.17 -26.41
N SER A 146 -11.42 -3.11 -27.11
CA SER A 146 -11.46 -1.78 -26.52
C SER A 146 -12.63 -1.63 -25.56
N GLU A 147 -12.59 -0.63 -24.69
CA GLU A 147 -13.67 -0.28 -23.74
C GLU A 147 -15.05 -0.22 -24.43
N ASP A 148 -15.15 0.45 -25.58
CA ASP A 148 -16.44 0.53 -26.32
C ASP A 148 -16.88 -0.82 -26.93
N GLU A 149 -15.93 -1.73 -27.21
CA GLU A 149 -16.22 -3.04 -27.80
C GLU A 149 -16.62 -4.06 -26.73
N GLU A 150 -16.15 -3.88 -25.49
CA GLU A 150 -16.32 -4.87 -24.43
C GLU A 150 -17.65 -4.77 -23.69
N ASP A 151 -18.29 -3.60 -23.65
CA ASP A 151 -19.64 -3.38 -23.10
C ASP A 151 -20.66 -4.42 -23.59
N ALA A 152 -20.55 -4.85 -24.85
CA ALA A 152 -21.42 -5.86 -25.46
C ALA A 152 -21.31 -7.25 -24.81
N TYR A 153 -20.22 -7.50 -24.06
CA TYR A 153 -19.90 -8.77 -23.41
C TYR A 153 -19.98 -8.68 -21.88
N LEU A 154 -20.05 -7.47 -21.32
CA LEU A 154 -20.21 -7.23 -19.89
C LEU A 154 -21.70 -7.21 -19.49
N ASP A 155 -22.00 -7.70 -18.29
CA ASP A 155 -23.34 -7.55 -17.74
C ASP A 155 -23.56 -6.13 -17.18
N GLU A 156 -24.83 -5.73 -16.99
CA GLU A 156 -25.18 -4.39 -16.49
C GLU A 156 -24.53 -4.06 -15.13
N GLY A 157 -24.23 -5.07 -14.31
CA GLY A 157 -23.59 -4.88 -13.02
C GLY A 157 -22.09 -4.68 -13.14
N MET A 158 -21.42 -5.37 -14.07
CA MET A 158 -20.02 -5.16 -14.42
C MET A 158 -19.81 -3.75 -15.00
N GLN A 159 -20.66 -3.34 -15.94
CA GLN A 159 -20.66 -1.97 -16.48
C GLN A 159 -20.86 -0.94 -15.36
N ALA A 160 -21.78 -1.21 -14.41
CA ALA A 160 -21.97 -0.31 -13.27
C ALA A 160 -20.77 -0.26 -12.31
N GLU A 161 -19.91 -1.29 -12.25
CA GLU A 161 -18.65 -1.27 -11.51
C GLU A 161 -17.57 -0.43 -12.24
N GLU A 162 -17.55 -0.46 -13.57
CA GLU A 162 -16.67 0.38 -14.41
C GLU A 162 -17.08 1.84 -14.40
N ASP A 163 -18.37 2.14 -14.53
CA ASP A 163 -18.96 3.47 -14.29
C ASP A 163 -18.65 3.94 -12.86
N ALA A 164 -18.54 3.00 -11.93
CA ALA A 164 -18.15 3.29 -10.57
C ALA A 164 -16.63 3.54 -10.41
N PHE A 165 -15.82 3.31 -11.45
CA PHE A 165 -14.35 3.24 -11.46
C PHE A 165 -13.79 2.31 -10.39
N SER A 166 -14.58 1.34 -9.94
CA SER A 166 -14.22 0.46 -8.83
C SER A 166 -13.52 -0.82 -9.28
N VAL A 167 -13.89 -1.25 -10.47
CA VAL A 167 -13.38 -2.42 -11.15
C VAL A 167 -13.14 -2.00 -12.59
N ASP A 168 -12.19 -2.69 -13.21
CA ASP A 168 -11.77 -2.48 -14.58
C ASP A 168 -11.71 -3.89 -15.20
N TYR A 169 -12.57 -4.19 -16.16
CA TYR A 169 -12.63 -5.49 -16.82
C TYR A 169 -11.84 -5.44 -18.13
N ASP A 170 -11.05 -6.48 -18.40
CA ASP A 170 -10.51 -6.70 -19.74
C ASP A 170 -11.27 -7.86 -20.38
N VAL A 171 -11.88 -7.64 -21.54
CA VAL A 171 -12.46 -8.72 -22.35
C VAL A 171 -11.52 -9.16 -23.47
N TRP A 172 -11.07 -10.42 -23.38
CA TRP A 172 -10.31 -11.08 -24.44
C TRP A 172 -11.24 -11.94 -25.29
N ILE A 173 -11.16 -11.83 -26.62
CA ILE A 173 -11.94 -12.65 -27.55
C ILE A 173 -11.02 -13.41 -28.52
N ASP A 174 -11.35 -14.66 -28.76
CA ASP A 174 -10.80 -15.41 -29.89
C ASP A 174 -11.68 -15.20 -31.13
N GLU A 175 -11.18 -14.44 -32.10
CA GLU A 175 -11.93 -14.07 -33.31
C GLU A 175 -12.34 -15.28 -34.17
N ALA A 176 -11.66 -16.44 -34.03
CA ALA A 176 -11.98 -17.63 -34.82
C ALA A 176 -13.18 -18.42 -34.24
N THR A 177 -13.36 -18.40 -32.93
CA THR A 177 -14.38 -19.22 -32.24
C THR A 177 -15.47 -18.40 -31.55
N GLY A 178 -15.21 -17.12 -31.30
CA GLY A 178 -16.04 -16.26 -30.46
C GLY A 178 -15.91 -16.54 -28.96
N GLU A 179 -14.99 -17.40 -28.53
CA GLU A 179 -14.76 -17.67 -27.11
C GLU A 179 -14.20 -16.42 -26.41
N THR A 180 -14.84 -15.99 -25.33
CA THR A 180 -14.42 -14.82 -24.56
C THR A 180 -13.85 -15.20 -23.20
N LYS A 181 -12.93 -14.37 -22.72
CA LYS A 181 -12.31 -14.48 -21.41
C LYS A 181 -12.28 -13.11 -20.75
N ILE A 182 -13.07 -12.95 -19.70
CA ILE A 182 -13.19 -11.71 -18.94
C ILE A 182 -12.22 -11.78 -17.75
N GLU A 183 -11.34 -10.78 -17.59
CA GLU A 183 -10.39 -10.67 -16.49
C GLU A 183 -10.68 -9.42 -15.65
N LYS A 184 -10.85 -9.59 -14.33
CA LYS A 184 -11.20 -8.51 -13.39
C LYS A 184 -9.97 -7.84 -12.77
N TYR A 185 -9.81 -6.52 -12.89
CA TYR A 185 -8.75 -5.71 -12.28
C TYR A 185 -9.32 -4.71 -11.26
N LYS A 186 -8.46 -4.25 -10.33
CA LYS A 186 -8.85 -3.22 -9.35
C LYS A 186 -8.89 -1.87 -10.06
N GLY A 187 -10.04 -1.18 -9.97
CA GLY A 187 -10.20 0.16 -10.51
C GLY A 187 -9.51 1.24 -9.67
N HIS A 188 -9.71 2.49 -10.07
CA HIS A 188 -9.07 3.66 -9.48
C HIS A 188 -9.74 4.15 -8.19
N LEU A 189 -11.04 3.89 -8.01
CA LEU A 189 -11.82 4.27 -6.83
C LEU A 189 -12.11 3.05 -5.96
N ALA A 190 -11.99 3.20 -4.65
CA ALA A 190 -12.42 2.14 -3.74
C ALA A 190 -13.93 2.27 -3.48
N ALA A 191 -14.74 1.54 -4.23
CA ALA A 191 -16.14 1.32 -3.89
C ALA A 191 -16.31 0.02 -3.09
N LEU A 192 -17.23 0.04 -2.14
CA LEU A 192 -17.51 -1.14 -1.31
C LEU A 192 -18.44 -2.11 -2.04
N GLU A 193 -18.31 -3.39 -1.71
CA GLU A 193 -19.24 -4.42 -2.17
C GLU A 193 -20.64 -4.19 -1.60
N CYS A 194 -21.64 -4.13 -2.47
CA CYS A 194 -23.03 -4.00 -2.09
C CYS A 194 -23.56 -5.30 -1.49
N ASP A 195 -24.04 -5.22 -0.25
CA ASP A 195 -24.67 -6.33 0.48
C ASP A 195 -25.99 -6.82 -0.14
N ARG A 196 -26.51 -6.11 -1.14
CA ARG A 196 -27.73 -6.48 -1.87
C ARG A 196 -27.45 -7.12 -3.23
N CYS A 197 -26.58 -6.52 -4.05
CA CYS A 197 -26.35 -6.95 -5.42
C CYS A 197 -24.98 -7.59 -5.65
N GLY A 198 -24.07 -7.59 -4.68
CA GLY A 198 -22.73 -8.21 -4.79
C GLY A 198 -21.70 -7.42 -5.60
N PHE A 199 -22.12 -6.37 -6.31
CA PHE A 199 -21.22 -5.50 -7.06
C PHE A 199 -20.53 -4.46 -6.18
N GLN A 200 -19.29 -4.10 -6.49
CA GLN A 200 -18.48 -3.07 -5.86
C GLN A 200 -18.93 -1.68 -6.32
N THR A 201 -20.15 -1.28 -5.96
CA THR A 201 -20.78 -0.04 -6.43
C THR A 201 -21.27 0.87 -5.31
N LEU A 202 -21.07 0.50 -4.03
CA LEU A 202 -21.38 1.38 -2.90
C LEU A 202 -20.33 2.50 -2.80
N LYS A 203 -20.74 3.71 -3.20
CA LYS A 203 -19.98 4.95 -3.03
C LYS A 203 -20.49 5.74 -1.84
N LEU A 204 -19.62 6.47 -1.17
CA LEU A 204 -20.02 7.41 -0.13
C LEU A 204 -20.83 8.55 -0.78
N GLN A 205 -22.05 8.78 -0.29
CA GLN A 205 -22.95 9.80 -0.84
C GLN A 205 -23.09 11.00 0.12
N LYS A 206 -23.17 10.73 1.42
CA LYS A 206 -23.37 11.76 2.43
C LYS A 206 -22.64 11.39 3.71
N GLU A 207 -22.07 12.39 4.37
CA GLU A 207 -21.60 12.28 5.74
C GLU A 207 -22.38 13.25 6.63
N GLU A 208 -22.70 12.82 7.83
CA GLU A 208 -23.43 13.61 8.81
C GLU A 208 -22.82 13.38 10.20
N ILE A 209 -22.35 14.45 10.83
CA ILE A 209 -21.83 14.39 12.19
C ILE A 209 -23.02 14.27 13.14
N LEU A 210 -23.16 13.12 13.79
CA LEU A 210 -24.22 12.87 14.78
C LEU A 210 -23.87 13.49 16.14
N LYS A 211 -22.60 13.40 16.53
CA LYS A 211 -22.06 13.98 17.77
C LYS A 211 -20.75 14.68 17.44
N GLN A 212 -20.65 15.97 17.76
CA GLN A 212 -19.38 16.68 17.58
C GLN A 212 -18.34 16.15 18.60
N PRO A 213 -17.09 15.94 18.18
CA PRO A 213 -16.01 15.58 19.09
C PRO A 213 -15.71 16.73 20.05
N THR A 214 -15.42 16.40 21.30
CA THR A 214 -14.88 17.35 22.29
C THR A 214 -13.42 17.04 22.56
N ASP A 215 -12.76 17.80 23.43
CA ASP A 215 -11.34 17.56 23.77
C ASP A 215 -11.13 16.25 24.54
N THR A 216 -12.19 15.72 25.17
CA THR A 216 -12.15 14.54 26.03
C THR A 216 -13.03 13.39 25.55
N GLU A 217 -13.96 13.63 24.63
CA GLU A 217 -14.87 12.60 24.11
C GLU A 217 -14.86 12.55 22.59
N ASP A 218 -14.77 11.33 22.07
CA ASP A 218 -14.95 11.08 20.64
C ASP A 218 -16.34 11.56 20.19
N GLY A 219 -16.36 12.13 19.00
CA GLY A 219 -17.58 12.40 18.25
C GLY A 219 -18.06 11.14 17.52
N GLU A 220 -19.19 11.29 16.85
CA GLU A 220 -19.76 10.23 16.00
C GLU A 220 -20.13 10.81 14.65
N ILE A 221 -19.73 10.12 13.59
CA ILE A 221 -20.06 10.47 12.21
C ILE A 221 -20.81 9.31 11.56
N MET A 222 -21.92 9.63 10.88
CA MET A 222 -22.69 8.70 10.07
C MET A 222 -22.31 8.90 8.61
N LYS A 223 -21.84 7.82 7.99
CA LYS A 223 -21.53 7.76 6.56
C LYS A 223 -22.65 7.01 5.85
N GLU A 224 -23.31 7.66 4.90
CA GLU A 224 -24.31 7.09 4.02
C GLU A 224 -23.66 6.75 2.67
N TYR A 225 -23.69 5.46 2.34
CA TYR A 225 -23.22 4.92 1.09
C TYR A 225 -24.41 4.58 0.21
N LYS A 226 -24.33 4.89 -1.09
CA LYS A 226 -25.35 4.53 -2.06
C LYS A 226 -24.72 3.71 -3.18
N CYS A 227 -25.36 2.59 -3.48
CA CYS A 227 -25.04 1.73 -4.60
C CYS A 227 -25.48 2.42 -5.90
N SER A 228 -24.56 2.63 -6.84
CA SER A 228 -24.89 3.19 -8.17
C SER A 228 -25.80 2.27 -8.97
N TYR A 229 -25.62 0.94 -8.85
CA TYR A 229 -26.38 -0.06 -9.60
C TYR A 229 -27.81 -0.25 -9.06
N CYS A 230 -27.98 -0.83 -7.86
CA CYS A 230 -29.30 -1.20 -7.34
C CYS A 230 -29.96 -0.13 -6.45
N GLY A 231 -29.32 1.04 -6.28
CA GLY A 231 -29.82 2.14 -5.45
C GLY A 231 -29.84 1.88 -3.95
N ARG A 232 -29.28 0.75 -3.48
CA ARG A 232 -29.23 0.41 -2.04
C ARG A 232 -28.47 1.48 -1.26
N ILE A 233 -29.09 1.98 -0.20
CA ILE A 233 -28.47 2.89 0.76
C ILE A 233 -28.02 2.09 1.99
N LYS A 234 -26.77 2.29 2.42
CA LYS A 234 -26.17 1.69 3.60
C LYS A 234 -25.59 2.79 4.47
N ARG A 235 -26.00 2.83 5.74
CA ARG A 235 -25.49 3.80 6.72
C ARG A 235 -24.54 3.09 7.67
N LYS A 236 -23.40 3.69 7.95
CA LYS A 236 -22.42 3.20 8.93
C LYS A 236 -22.00 4.35 9.83
N THR A 237 -22.21 4.17 11.13
CA THR A 237 -21.67 5.08 12.14
C THR A 237 -20.22 4.71 12.44
N GLN A 238 -19.37 5.71 12.57
CA GLN A 238 -17.97 5.58 12.95
C GLN A 238 -17.65 6.62 14.02
N ASN A 239 -16.68 6.31 14.89
CA ASN A 239 -16.20 7.27 15.87
C ASN A 239 -15.33 8.32 15.17
N LEU A 240 -15.57 9.58 15.51
CA LEU A 240 -14.79 10.72 15.05
C LEU A 240 -13.85 11.14 16.18
N ALA A 241 -12.54 11.11 15.95
CA ALA A 241 -11.55 11.36 16.99
C ALA A 241 -11.71 12.75 17.62
N THR A 242 -11.35 12.88 18.90
CA THR A 242 -11.40 14.12 19.69
C THR A 242 -10.77 15.33 18.98
N ASN A 243 -11.32 16.52 19.25
CA ASN A 243 -10.71 17.76 18.81
C ASN A 243 -9.40 17.97 19.58
N VAL A 244 -8.27 18.01 18.87
CA VAL A 244 -7.00 18.42 19.48
C VAL A 244 -6.95 19.94 19.41
N ASP A 245 -7.05 20.62 20.56
CA ASP A 245 -6.87 22.07 20.71
C ASP A 245 -5.64 22.57 19.95
N ARG A 246 -5.86 23.28 18.85
CA ARG A 246 -4.82 23.90 18.01
C ARG A 246 -3.95 24.93 18.75
N GLU A 247 -4.41 25.48 19.87
CA GLU A 247 -3.69 26.54 20.59
C GLU A 247 -2.54 26.04 21.45
N ARG A 248 -2.53 24.77 21.88
CA ARG A 248 -1.47 24.23 22.75
C ARG A 248 -0.13 23.97 22.04
N ASP A 249 -0.11 23.97 20.70
CA ASP A 249 1.06 23.65 19.87
C ASP A 249 1.63 24.86 19.09
N MET A 250 1.11 26.08 19.30
CA MET A 250 1.49 27.25 18.50
C MET A 250 2.80 27.91 18.96
N SER A 251 3.41 27.47 20.07
CA SER A 251 4.70 28.00 20.56
C SER A 251 5.93 27.20 20.11
N THR A 252 5.75 26.10 19.37
CA THR A 252 6.86 25.31 18.78
C THR A 252 6.59 24.83 17.34
N GLY A 253 5.76 25.55 16.60
CA GLY A 253 5.42 25.22 15.21
C GLY A 253 6.61 25.36 14.24
N LYS A 254 7.39 24.31 14.07
CA LYS A 254 8.26 24.14 12.90
C LYS A 254 7.36 23.74 11.72
N LEU A 255 7.46 24.44 10.59
CA LEU A 255 6.82 24.01 9.34
C LEU A 255 7.21 22.56 9.04
N MET A 256 6.27 21.64 9.22
CA MET A 256 6.43 20.24 8.83
C MET A 256 6.25 20.18 7.32
N SER A 257 7.28 19.74 6.60
CA SER A 257 7.23 19.57 5.15
C SER A 257 6.27 18.46 4.70
N ASP A 258 5.86 17.58 5.62
CA ASP A 258 4.92 16.49 5.35
C ASP A 258 4.12 16.10 6.62
N PRO A 259 3.11 16.89 7.02
CA PRO A 259 2.40 16.71 8.30
C PRO A 259 1.55 15.43 8.37
N LEU A 260 1.37 14.73 7.25
CA LEU A 260 0.43 13.63 7.08
C LEU A 260 1.13 12.34 6.63
N HIS A 261 2.46 12.25 6.80
CA HIS A 261 3.20 11.05 6.46
C HIS A 261 2.85 9.92 7.43
N ASN A 262 2.13 8.92 6.93
CA ASN A 262 1.85 7.66 7.65
C ASN A 262 0.90 7.79 8.85
N ASP A 263 -0.02 8.78 8.85
CA ASP A 263 -1.09 8.80 9.85
C ASP A 263 -2.19 7.80 9.46
N ASN A 264 -2.31 6.71 10.21
CA ASN A 264 -3.36 5.70 10.05
C ASN A 264 -4.78 6.24 10.38
N ARG A 265 -4.89 7.52 10.76
CA ARG A 265 -6.16 8.23 10.99
C ARG A 265 -6.63 9.05 9.77
N LEU A 266 -5.86 9.08 8.68
CA LEU A 266 -6.30 9.70 7.43
C LEU A 266 -7.22 8.75 6.66
N ASP A 267 -8.50 9.09 6.64
CA ASP A 267 -9.52 8.36 5.89
C ASP A 267 -9.71 8.94 4.46
N MET A 268 -9.49 10.25 4.29
CA MET A 268 -9.68 10.96 3.01
C MET A 268 -9.01 12.35 3.00
N ILE A 269 -8.60 12.82 1.83
CA ILE A 269 -8.08 14.17 1.56
C ILE A 269 -8.91 14.77 0.44
N LYS A 270 -9.50 15.95 0.69
CA LYS A 270 -10.27 16.72 -0.28
C LYS A 270 -9.49 17.95 -0.72
N ILE A 271 -9.33 18.13 -2.02
CA ILE A 271 -8.73 19.31 -2.64
C ILE A 271 -9.83 20.04 -3.41
N GLU A 272 -10.10 21.28 -3.01
CA GLU A 272 -11.01 22.18 -3.73
C GLU A 272 -10.17 23.24 -4.45
N ILE A 273 -10.34 23.31 -5.77
CA ILE A 273 -9.62 24.27 -6.61
C ILE A 273 -10.63 25.27 -7.16
N HIS A 274 -10.42 26.54 -6.82
CA HIS A 274 -11.26 27.66 -7.27
C HIS A 274 -10.59 28.39 -8.43
N GLY A 275 -11.23 28.36 -9.60
CA GLY A 275 -10.85 29.13 -10.78
C GLY A 275 -11.25 30.60 -10.67
N THR A 276 -10.55 31.47 -11.40
CA THR A 276 -10.82 32.92 -11.45
C THR A 276 -12.13 33.29 -12.14
N ASP A 277 -12.74 32.33 -12.84
CA ASP A 277 -14.05 32.38 -13.50
C ASP A 277 -15.22 32.03 -12.55
N GLY A 278 -14.92 31.61 -11.32
CA GLY A 278 -15.91 31.17 -10.34
C GLY A 278 -16.22 29.67 -10.41
N GLU A 279 -15.55 28.90 -11.27
CA GLU A 279 -15.66 27.44 -11.26
C GLU A 279 -14.95 26.85 -10.04
N THR A 280 -15.60 25.90 -9.36
CA THR A 280 -14.99 25.14 -8.27
C THR A 280 -14.96 23.67 -8.66
N LYS A 281 -13.76 23.09 -8.70
CA LYS A 281 -13.57 21.66 -8.93
C LYS A 281 -13.09 21.01 -7.64
N ILE A 282 -13.70 19.87 -7.32
CA ILE A 282 -13.48 19.15 -6.07
C ILE A 282 -12.90 17.79 -6.41
N PHE A 283 -11.76 17.46 -5.79
CA PHE A 283 -11.05 16.21 -5.97
C PHE A 283 -10.82 15.54 -4.62
N GLU A 284 -11.06 14.24 -4.54
CA GLU A 284 -10.95 13.48 -3.30
C GLU A 284 -9.97 12.32 -3.47
N PHE A 285 -9.11 12.12 -2.46
CA PHE A 285 -8.01 11.18 -2.47
C PHE A 285 -8.02 10.38 -1.18
N GLN A 286 -7.74 9.09 -1.24
CA GLN A 286 -7.74 8.25 -0.04
C GLN A 286 -6.49 8.44 0.82
N ASN A 287 -5.44 9.00 0.22
CA ASN A 287 -4.19 9.22 0.91
C ASN A 287 -3.43 10.40 0.30
N LEU A 288 -2.47 10.89 1.07
CA LEU A 288 -1.65 12.04 0.73
C LEU A 288 -0.82 11.85 -0.53
N HIS A 289 -0.45 10.61 -0.86
CA HIS A 289 0.36 10.35 -2.04
C HIS A 289 -0.42 10.63 -3.33
N GLN A 290 -1.67 10.19 -3.40
CA GLN A 290 -2.56 10.47 -4.52
C GLN A 290 -2.85 11.97 -4.67
N ALA A 291 -3.14 12.65 -3.55
CA ALA A 291 -3.41 14.08 -3.53
C ALA A 291 -2.20 14.91 -4.04
N LYS A 292 -0.98 14.55 -3.62
CA LYS A 292 0.25 15.23 -4.06
C LYS A 292 0.54 15.00 -5.54
N HIS A 293 0.43 13.75 -6.01
CA HIS A 293 0.62 13.42 -7.42
C HIS A 293 -0.34 14.18 -8.33
N PHE A 294 -1.61 14.28 -7.92
CA PHE A 294 -2.60 15.08 -8.65
C PHE A 294 -2.19 16.56 -8.74
N LEU A 295 -1.79 17.18 -7.63
CA LEU A 295 -1.37 18.58 -7.62
C LEU A 295 -0.10 18.87 -8.42
N GLU A 296 0.81 17.90 -8.55
CA GLU A 296 2.03 18.05 -9.36
C GLU A 296 1.74 18.05 -10.87
N GLU A 297 0.68 17.36 -11.29
CA GLU A 297 0.29 17.25 -12.71
C GLU A 297 -0.86 18.18 -13.11
N PHE A 298 -1.52 18.81 -12.13
CA PHE A 298 -2.72 19.60 -12.35
C PHE A 298 -2.42 20.87 -13.15
N ASP A 299 -3.11 21.00 -14.29
CA ASP A 299 -3.04 22.14 -15.20
C ASP A 299 -4.47 22.51 -15.63
N PHE A 300 -4.89 23.74 -15.33
CA PHE A 300 -6.26 24.21 -15.59
C PHE A 300 -6.59 24.23 -17.08
N ASP A 301 -5.60 24.51 -17.94
CA ASP A 301 -5.83 24.70 -19.37
C ASP A 301 -6.22 23.39 -20.07
N LYS A 302 -5.90 22.22 -19.48
CA LYS A 302 -6.26 20.90 -20.02
C LYS A 302 -7.72 20.50 -19.76
N LEU A 303 -8.44 21.21 -18.89
CA LEU A 303 -9.84 20.88 -18.56
C LEU A 303 -10.85 21.46 -19.55
N HIS A 304 -10.47 22.45 -20.37
CA HIS A 304 -11.36 23.09 -21.34
C HIS A 304 -11.46 22.36 -22.69
N GLU A 305 -10.64 21.33 -22.95
CA GLU A 305 -10.65 20.57 -24.22
C GLU A 305 -11.58 19.34 -24.22
N GLN A 306 -12.32 19.08 -23.15
CA GLN A 306 -13.24 17.92 -23.05
C GLN A 306 -14.69 18.30 -22.72
N SER A 307 -15.11 19.52 -23.07
CA SER A 307 -16.53 19.92 -23.09
C SER A 307 -17.13 19.81 -24.48
#